data_AF-A0A9D8JJY3-F1
#
_entry.id   AF-A0A9D8JJY3-F1
#
_cell.length_a   1.000
_cell.length_b   1.000
_cell.length_c   1.000
_cell.angle_alpha   90.00
_cell.angle_beta   90.00
_cell.angle_gamma   90.00
#
_symmetry.space_group_name_H-M   'P 1'
#
loop_
_entity.id
_entity.type
_entity.pdbx_description
1 polymer ?
#
loop_
_entity_poly.entity_id
_entity_poly.type
_entity_poly.pdbx_seq_one_letter_code
_entity_poly.pdbx_strand_id
1 'polypeptide(L)'
;MKSIQWSQGFRNENSSEQVFRSSEKMKKMMNIFSPYKYISKKLRTPNSELRTFGIEGFTLIEIIVVIVILSIASGIMIYFLINSLKVYTMTVNQKTLFDEGKLALERMVRDIRDARSITTPAAGGSGNTIVFQRTNATAQDGLNETLTFQLTGSTLQKVKTSPAATSPLASNVSSFTVTRGAVATNNENEITLSFTLSLASGENVTLQTKVYPKNFVKSSTYKNYYDNWREEPSS
;
A
#
# COMPACT_ATOMS: atom_id res chain seq x y z
N MET A 1 76.68 10.48 34.66
CA MET A 1 77.75 11.14 33.86
C MET A 1 77.07 12.19 32.98
N LYS A 2 77.49 13.46 33.02
CA LYS A 2 78.54 14.10 32.18
C LYS A 2 78.25 14.01 30.66
N SER A 3 78.32 15.09 29.87
CA SER A 3 78.54 16.51 30.20
C SER A 3 78.17 17.48 29.04
N ILE A 4 78.03 18.76 29.39
CA ILE A 4 77.56 19.92 28.60
C ILE A 4 78.62 20.48 27.61
N GLN A 5 78.19 20.98 26.44
CA GLN A 5 78.67 22.22 25.72
C GLN A 5 77.90 22.35 24.36
N TRP A 6 77.37 23.47 23.82
CA TRP A 6 77.69 24.92 23.80
C TRP A 6 79.06 25.25 23.18
N SER A 7 79.24 26.14 22.19
CA SER A 7 78.35 26.97 21.34
C SER A 7 79.14 27.31 20.03
N GLN A 8 78.92 28.29 19.14
CA GLN A 8 78.07 29.50 18.94
C GLN A 8 78.09 29.83 17.42
N GLY A 9 77.27 30.74 16.89
CA GLY A 9 77.64 31.51 15.67
C GLY A 9 76.55 31.97 14.69
N PHE A 10 76.17 33.27 14.79
CA PHE A 10 75.64 34.14 13.70
C PHE A 10 74.30 33.79 13.02
N ARG A 11 73.57 34.72 12.38
CA ARG A 11 73.29 36.15 12.63
C ARG A 11 72.02 36.51 11.84
N ASN A 12 71.13 37.33 12.40
CA ASN A 12 69.82 37.65 11.81
C ASN A 12 69.89 38.81 10.79
N GLU A 13 69.28 38.67 9.61
CA GLU A 13 69.00 39.76 8.68
C GLU A 13 67.80 39.43 7.74
N ASN A 14 67.06 40.47 7.34
CA ASN A 14 66.12 40.53 6.20
C ASN A 14 64.80 39.72 6.20
N SER A 15 64.04 39.74 7.30
CA SER A 15 62.61 39.36 7.28
C SER A 15 61.67 40.42 6.67
N SER A 16 62.11 41.69 6.59
CA SER A 16 61.29 42.85 6.20
C SER A 16 61.04 42.99 4.69
N GLU A 17 62.02 42.66 3.85
CA GLU A 17 61.90 42.83 2.38
C GLU A 17 60.83 41.93 1.74
N GLN A 18 60.63 40.72 2.28
CA GLN A 18 59.68 39.74 1.73
C GLN A 18 58.23 40.23 1.84
N VAL A 19 57.88 40.90 2.94
CA VAL A 19 56.53 41.45 3.16
C VAL A 19 56.23 42.58 2.15
N PHE A 20 57.19 43.48 1.93
CA PHE A 20 56.99 44.64 1.06
C PHE A 20 56.85 44.24 -0.43
N ARG A 21 57.56 43.20 -0.87
CA ARG A 21 57.40 42.66 -2.24
C ARG A 21 56.06 41.98 -2.49
N SER A 22 55.36 41.55 -1.42
CA SER A 22 54.01 40.97 -1.53
C SER A 22 52.94 42.04 -1.78
N SER A 23 53.00 43.17 -1.06
CA SER A 23 51.98 44.23 -1.16
C SER A 23 51.95 44.91 -2.54
N GLU A 24 53.09 45.10 -3.21
CA GLU A 24 53.13 45.64 -4.57
C GLU A 24 52.57 44.66 -5.63
N LYS A 25 52.80 43.34 -5.47
CA LYS A 25 52.14 42.34 -6.33
C LYS A 25 50.62 42.35 -6.12
N MET A 26 50.16 42.43 -4.87
CA MET A 26 48.74 42.51 -4.53
C MET A 26 48.07 43.74 -5.15
N LYS A 27 48.66 44.95 -5.00
CA LYS A 27 48.17 46.17 -5.65
C LYS A 27 48.10 46.03 -7.18
N LYS A 28 49.12 45.44 -7.80
CA LYS A 28 49.19 45.27 -9.26
C LYS A 28 48.15 44.28 -9.79
N MET A 29 47.76 43.27 -9.01
CA MET A 29 46.67 42.35 -9.37
C MET A 29 45.28 42.93 -9.08
N MET A 30 45.11 43.71 -8.01
CA MET A 30 43.84 44.40 -7.70
C MET A 30 43.42 45.41 -8.80
N ASN A 31 44.37 45.99 -9.52
CA ASN A 31 44.09 46.92 -10.62
C ASN A 31 43.66 46.25 -11.94
N ILE A 32 43.70 44.91 -12.02
CA ILE A 32 43.30 44.14 -13.22
C ILE A 32 41.87 43.59 -13.08
N PHE A 33 41.34 43.48 -11.86
CA PHE A 33 40.08 42.80 -11.56
C PHE A 33 38.98 43.74 -11.02
N SER A 34 38.84 44.94 -11.62
CA SER A 34 37.71 45.84 -11.37
C SER A 34 36.66 45.74 -12.49
N PRO A 35 35.52 45.05 -12.26
CA PRO A 35 34.45 44.95 -13.26
C PRO A 35 33.61 46.23 -13.41
N TYR A 36 33.89 47.27 -12.61
CA TYR A 36 33.09 48.50 -12.56
C TYR A 36 33.84 49.71 -13.13
N LYS A 37 34.17 49.66 -14.43
CA LYS A 37 34.63 50.85 -15.17
C LYS A 37 34.11 50.85 -16.61
N TYR A 38 33.57 52.00 -17.04
CA TYR A 38 33.15 52.35 -18.42
C TYR A 38 31.92 51.66 -19.04
N ILE A 39 30.71 51.92 -18.50
CA ILE A 39 29.53 52.19 -19.37
C ILE A 39 28.79 53.45 -18.91
N SER A 40 29.40 54.63 -19.10
CA SER A 40 28.69 55.92 -19.01
C SER A 40 28.22 56.36 -20.41
N LYS A 41 27.49 55.50 -21.12
CA LYS A 41 26.87 55.87 -22.40
C LYS A 41 25.74 56.87 -22.13
N LYS A 42 25.75 58.02 -22.82
CA LYS A 42 24.59 58.93 -22.87
C LYS A 42 23.42 58.26 -23.61
N LEU A 43 22.62 57.47 -22.90
CA LEU A 43 21.31 57.04 -23.39
C LEU A 43 20.32 58.21 -23.28
N ARG A 44 20.49 59.20 -24.17
CA ARG A 44 19.56 60.32 -24.30
C ARG A 44 18.45 59.98 -25.30
N THR A 45 17.73 58.90 -25.03
CA THR A 45 16.46 58.59 -25.68
C THR A 45 15.34 59.23 -24.85
N PRO A 46 14.70 60.33 -25.31
CA PRO A 46 13.36 60.64 -24.83
C PRO A 46 12.41 59.51 -25.27
N ASN A 47 11.20 59.48 -24.72
CA ASN A 47 10.14 58.55 -25.11
C ASN A 47 10.44 57.07 -24.78
N SER A 48 11.21 56.80 -23.73
CA SER A 48 10.93 55.61 -22.93
C SER A 48 9.58 55.82 -22.25
N GLU A 49 8.49 55.47 -22.94
CA GLU A 49 7.23 55.12 -22.27
C GLU A 49 7.51 53.89 -21.41
N LEU A 50 8.04 54.14 -20.20
CA LEU A 50 7.63 53.37 -19.06
C LEU A 50 6.12 53.59 -18.95
N ARG A 51 5.37 52.71 -19.62
CA ARG A 51 4.04 52.35 -19.21
C ARG A 51 4.19 51.72 -17.83
N THR A 52 4.24 52.60 -16.83
CA THR A 52 3.70 52.32 -15.51
C THR A 52 2.30 51.79 -15.77
N PHE A 53 2.15 50.46 -15.78
CA PHE A 53 0.84 49.84 -15.62
C PHE A 53 0.26 50.51 -14.39
N GLY A 54 -0.82 51.26 -14.61
CA GLY A 54 -1.26 52.26 -13.65
C GLY A 54 -1.39 51.62 -12.27
N ILE A 55 -0.75 52.21 -11.27
CA ILE A 55 -1.04 51.86 -9.87
C ILE A 55 -2.36 52.57 -9.51
N GLU A 56 -3.39 52.24 -10.28
CA GLU A 56 -4.76 52.64 -10.08
C GLU A 56 -5.25 51.88 -8.85
N GLY A 57 -5.75 52.63 -7.85
CA GLY A 57 -6.17 52.03 -6.60
C GLY A 57 -7.40 51.15 -6.83
N PHE A 58 -7.31 49.87 -6.43
CA PHE A 58 -8.44 48.94 -6.44
C PHE A 58 -9.70 49.59 -5.87
N THR A 59 -10.79 49.53 -6.63
CA THR A 59 -12.03 50.17 -6.20
C THR A 59 -12.73 49.32 -5.14
N LEU A 60 -13.45 49.96 -4.20
CA LEU A 60 -14.16 49.22 -3.15
C LEU A 60 -15.17 48.21 -3.74
N ILE A 61 -15.84 48.59 -4.83
CA ILE A 61 -16.82 47.73 -5.53
C ILE A 61 -16.16 46.51 -6.20
N GLU A 62 -14.96 46.66 -6.76
CA GLU A 62 -14.19 45.57 -7.35
C GLU A 62 -13.79 44.53 -6.30
N ILE A 63 -13.32 44.96 -5.14
CA ILE A 63 -13.02 44.06 -4.01
C ILE A 63 -14.28 43.32 -3.54
N ILE A 64 -15.44 43.99 -3.45
CA ILE A 64 -16.72 43.36 -3.11
C ILE A 64 -17.11 42.29 -4.15
N VAL A 65 -17.02 42.61 -5.44
CA VAL A 65 -17.33 41.66 -6.53
C VAL A 65 -16.39 40.46 -6.51
N VAL A 66 -15.08 40.67 -6.30
CA VAL A 66 -14.10 39.59 -6.17
C VAL A 66 -14.42 38.68 -4.98
N ILE A 67 -14.77 39.22 -3.81
CA ILE A 67 -15.16 38.41 -2.63
C ILE A 67 -16.40 37.57 -2.93
N VAL A 68 -17.42 38.14 -3.59
CA VAL A 68 -18.64 37.40 -3.97
C VAL A 68 -18.30 36.25 -4.93
N ILE A 69 -17.53 36.51 -5.99
CA ILE A 69 -17.13 35.48 -6.96
C ILE A 69 -16.30 34.37 -6.29
N LEU A 70 -15.34 34.74 -5.43
CA LEU A 70 -14.53 33.78 -4.68
C LEU A 70 -15.37 32.93 -3.71
N SER A 71 -16.41 33.50 -3.08
CA SER A 71 -17.30 32.73 -2.19
C SER A 71 -18.06 31.63 -2.94
N ILE A 72 -18.55 31.92 -4.15
CA ILE A 72 -19.27 30.97 -5.01
C ILE A 72 -18.31 29.88 -5.49
N ALA A 73 -17.12 30.25 -5.99
CA ALA A 73 -16.10 29.32 -6.44
C ALA A 73 -15.60 28.41 -5.29
N SER A 74 -15.39 28.97 -4.10
CA SER A 74 -15.01 28.22 -2.91
C SER A 74 -16.07 27.21 -2.48
N GLY A 75 -17.37 27.55 -2.56
CA GLY A 75 -18.45 26.62 -2.25
C GLY A 75 -18.44 25.38 -3.15
N ILE A 76 -18.20 25.57 -4.46
CA ILE A 76 -18.07 24.47 -5.43
C ILE A 76 -16.85 23.60 -5.12
N MET A 77 -15.70 24.22 -4.84
CA MET A 77 -14.46 23.49 -4.48
C MET A 77 -14.60 22.68 -3.19
N ILE A 78 -15.25 23.23 -2.16
CA ILE A 78 -15.50 22.53 -0.88
C ILE A 78 -16.42 21.32 -1.10
N TYR A 79 -17.49 21.46 -1.90
CA TYR A 79 -18.38 20.34 -2.22
C TYR A 79 -17.65 19.21 -2.96
N PHE A 80 -16.81 19.54 -3.94
CA PHE A 80 -15.98 18.57 -4.66
C PHE A 80 -14.98 17.86 -3.74
N LEU A 81 -14.33 18.59 -2.84
CA LEU A 81 -13.38 18.04 -1.86
C LEU A 81 -14.05 17.05 -0.89
N ILE A 82 -15.21 17.40 -0.33
CA ILE A 82 -15.97 16.52 0.58
C ILE A 82 -16.37 15.22 -0.12
N ASN A 83 -16.87 15.29 -1.36
CA ASN A 83 -17.21 14.09 -2.13
C ASN A 83 -15.98 13.25 -2.47
N SER A 84 -14.85 13.87 -2.81
CA SER A 84 -13.59 13.17 -3.10
C SER A 84 -13.05 12.43 -1.87
N LEU A 85 -13.10 13.05 -0.69
CA LEU A 85 -12.73 12.42 0.59
C LEU A 85 -13.66 11.25 0.93
N LYS A 86 -14.97 11.40 0.72
CA LYS A 86 -15.96 10.32 0.92
C LYS A 86 -15.65 9.11 0.03
N VAL A 87 -15.46 9.32 -1.27
CA VAL A 87 -15.11 8.25 -2.22
C VAL A 87 -13.80 7.57 -1.83
N TYR A 88 -12.77 8.35 -1.47
CA TYR A 88 -11.50 7.81 -0.99
C TYR A 88 -11.68 6.91 0.25
N THR A 89 -12.43 7.34 1.25
CA THR A 89 -12.71 6.50 2.44
C THR A 89 -13.43 5.21 2.08
N MET A 90 -14.43 5.25 1.20
CA MET A 90 -15.16 4.07 0.74
C MET A 90 -14.24 3.08 0.00
N THR A 91 -13.33 3.57 -0.86
CA THR A 91 -12.35 2.72 -1.55
C THR A 91 -11.35 2.08 -0.59
N VAL A 92 -10.86 2.83 0.41
CA VAL A 92 -9.95 2.29 1.44
C VAL A 92 -10.65 1.25 2.32
N ASN A 93 -11.91 1.49 2.70
CA ASN A 93 -12.73 0.55 3.46
C ASN A 93 -12.97 -0.74 2.67
N GLN A 94 -13.44 -0.65 1.43
CA GLN A 94 -13.64 -1.81 0.54
C GLN A 94 -12.34 -2.59 0.31
N LYS A 95 -11.20 -1.91 0.09
CA LYS A 95 -9.90 -2.58 -0.04
C LYS A 95 -9.53 -3.35 1.24
N THR A 96 -9.75 -2.76 2.41
CA THR A 96 -9.43 -3.39 3.70
C THR A 96 -10.26 -4.67 3.90
N LEU A 97 -11.57 -4.61 3.64
CA LEU A 97 -12.45 -5.79 3.65
C LEU A 97 -12.04 -6.86 2.64
N PHE A 98 -11.61 -6.45 1.43
CA PHE A 98 -11.15 -7.37 0.40
C PHE A 98 -9.85 -8.08 0.80
N ASP A 99 -8.87 -7.36 1.36
CA ASP A 99 -7.59 -7.94 1.78
C ASP A 99 -7.77 -8.88 2.99
N GLU A 100 -8.60 -8.51 3.98
CA GLU A 100 -8.95 -9.36 5.13
C GLU A 100 -9.71 -10.62 4.67
N GLY A 101 -10.75 -10.45 3.86
CA GLY A 101 -11.53 -11.54 3.29
C GLY A 101 -10.68 -12.48 2.43
N LYS A 102 -9.79 -11.94 1.59
CA LYS A 102 -8.87 -12.74 0.78
C LYS A 102 -7.94 -13.58 1.66
N LEU A 103 -7.37 -12.99 2.72
CA LEU A 103 -6.50 -13.70 3.67
C LEU A 103 -7.25 -14.82 4.41
N ALA A 104 -8.49 -14.59 4.84
CA ALA A 104 -9.35 -15.61 5.43
C ALA A 104 -9.65 -16.75 4.44
N LEU A 105 -10.05 -16.40 3.22
CA LEU A 105 -10.34 -17.33 2.14
C LEU A 105 -9.13 -18.20 1.80
N GLU A 106 -7.93 -17.61 1.62
CA GLU A 106 -6.70 -18.36 1.34
C GLU A 106 -6.32 -19.34 2.46
N ARG A 107 -6.57 -18.99 3.73
CA ARG A 107 -6.39 -19.89 4.87
C ARG A 107 -7.38 -21.05 4.82
N MET A 108 -8.66 -20.78 4.57
CA MET A 108 -9.70 -21.81 4.46
C MET A 108 -9.45 -22.76 3.28
N VAL A 109 -9.12 -22.23 2.11
CA VAL A 109 -8.78 -23.00 0.90
C VAL A 109 -7.58 -23.91 1.17
N ARG A 110 -6.52 -23.40 1.80
CA ARG A 110 -5.33 -24.18 2.16
C ARG A 110 -5.66 -25.35 3.09
N ASP A 111 -6.48 -25.07 4.10
CA ASP A 111 -6.88 -26.03 5.13
C ASP A 111 -7.81 -27.13 4.55
N ILE A 112 -8.82 -26.74 3.75
CA ILE A 112 -9.78 -27.66 3.12
C ILE A 112 -9.13 -28.47 1.99
N ARG A 113 -8.17 -27.90 1.25
CA ARG A 113 -7.41 -28.64 0.23
C ARG A 113 -6.61 -29.80 0.84
N ASP A 114 -6.31 -29.78 2.14
CA ASP A 114 -5.69 -30.89 2.86
C ASP A 114 -6.69 -31.79 3.63
N ALA A 115 -8.00 -31.57 3.47
CA ALA A 115 -9.01 -32.43 4.10
C ALA A 115 -8.94 -33.87 3.57
N ARG A 116 -9.06 -34.83 4.50
CA ARG A 116 -9.19 -36.28 4.27
C ARG A 116 -10.66 -36.69 4.14
N SER A 117 -11.52 -36.04 4.91
CA SER A 117 -12.97 -36.25 4.96
C SER A 117 -13.67 -34.93 5.31
N ILE A 118 -14.91 -34.78 4.83
CA ILE A 118 -15.81 -33.67 5.19
C ILE A 118 -17.10 -34.30 5.72
N THR A 119 -17.44 -33.98 6.97
CA THR A 119 -18.62 -34.46 7.70
C THR A 119 -19.81 -33.53 7.49
N THR A 120 -19.55 -32.23 7.34
CA THR A 120 -20.58 -31.20 7.18
C THR A 120 -20.06 -30.13 6.22
N PRO A 121 -20.85 -29.64 5.23
CA PRO A 121 -22.13 -30.22 4.80
C PRO A 121 -21.96 -31.62 4.17
N ALA A 122 -23.05 -32.39 4.17
CA ALA A 122 -23.14 -33.63 3.41
C ALA A 122 -23.05 -33.37 1.89
N ALA A 123 -22.81 -34.40 1.08
CA ALA A 123 -22.79 -34.23 -0.38
C ALA A 123 -24.16 -33.76 -0.92
N GLY A 124 -24.16 -32.72 -1.74
CA GLY A 124 -25.35 -32.01 -2.19
C GLY A 124 -25.93 -31.00 -1.17
N GLY A 125 -25.37 -30.92 0.04
CA GLY A 125 -25.83 -30.04 1.10
C GLY A 125 -25.20 -28.64 1.08
N SER A 126 -25.88 -27.70 1.72
CA SER A 126 -25.38 -26.34 1.98
C SER A 126 -25.63 -25.94 3.44
N GLY A 127 -24.85 -24.99 3.96
CA GLY A 127 -24.98 -24.46 5.31
C GLY A 127 -23.96 -23.37 5.64
N ASN A 128 -23.99 -22.83 6.86
CA ASN A 128 -23.09 -21.78 7.34
C ASN A 128 -21.83 -22.31 8.07
N THR A 129 -21.57 -23.61 7.96
CA THR A 129 -20.56 -24.33 8.73
C THR A 129 -19.97 -25.45 7.87
N ILE A 130 -18.65 -25.65 7.94
CA ILE A 130 -17.96 -26.82 7.37
C ILE A 130 -17.12 -27.50 8.45
N VAL A 131 -17.25 -28.83 8.56
CA VAL A 131 -16.54 -29.69 9.52
C VAL A 131 -15.78 -30.76 8.75
N PHE A 132 -14.47 -30.85 8.96
CA PHE A 132 -13.56 -31.70 8.18
C PHE A 132 -12.36 -32.18 8.98
N GLN A 133 -11.79 -33.32 8.62
CA GLN A 133 -10.53 -33.82 9.21
C GLN A 133 -9.38 -33.55 8.25
N ARG A 134 -8.26 -33.02 8.76
CA ARG A 134 -7.05 -32.77 7.97
C ARG A 134 -6.17 -34.01 7.89
N THR A 135 -5.52 -34.27 6.76
CA THR A 135 -4.54 -35.36 6.65
C THR A 135 -3.23 -35.06 7.38
N ASN A 136 -2.60 -33.92 7.11
CA ASN A 136 -1.24 -33.62 7.58
C ASN A 136 -1.23 -32.74 8.83
N ALA A 137 -0.34 -33.04 9.77
CA ALA A 137 -0.02 -32.15 10.88
C ALA A 137 0.64 -30.85 10.38
N THR A 138 0.58 -29.81 11.20
CA THR A 138 1.23 -28.51 10.97
C THR A 138 1.81 -27.99 12.28
N ALA A 139 2.56 -26.88 12.26
CA ALA A 139 3.07 -26.24 13.47
C ALA A 139 1.99 -25.70 14.44
N GLN A 140 0.70 -25.86 14.14
CA GLN A 140 -0.44 -25.39 14.94
C GLN A 140 -1.53 -26.47 15.16
N ASP A 141 -1.67 -27.43 14.24
CA ASP A 141 -2.78 -28.38 14.18
C ASP A 141 -2.26 -29.82 14.06
N GLY A 142 -2.86 -30.77 14.78
CA GLY A 142 -2.44 -32.17 14.83
C GLY A 142 -2.73 -33.00 13.57
N LEU A 143 -2.27 -34.25 13.58
CA LEU A 143 -2.53 -35.24 12.53
C LEU A 143 -3.94 -35.83 12.67
N ASN A 144 -4.72 -35.93 11.58
CA ASN A 144 -6.15 -36.28 11.58
C ASN A 144 -7.04 -35.33 12.42
N GLU A 145 -6.57 -34.12 12.74
CA GLU A 145 -7.31 -33.18 13.58
C GLU A 145 -8.61 -32.69 12.91
N THR A 146 -9.68 -32.59 13.70
CA THR A 146 -10.99 -32.13 13.24
C THR A 146 -11.09 -30.61 13.34
N LEU A 147 -11.39 -29.98 12.21
CA LEU A 147 -11.46 -28.53 12.05
C LEU A 147 -12.86 -28.12 11.62
N THR A 148 -13.37 -27.07 12.26
CA THR A 148 -14.65 -26.45 11.92
C THR A 148 -14.41 -25.01 11.49
N PHE A 149 -14.94 -24.61 10.33
CA PHE A 149 -15.16 -23.19 10.04
C PHE A 149 -16.63 -22.86 10.22
N GLN A 150 -16.92 -21.83 11.00
CA GLN A 150 -18.28 -21.39 11.34
C GLN A 150 -18.34 -19.87 11.43
N LEU A 151 -19.48 -19.29 11.11
CA LEU A 151 -19.81 -17.90 11.45
C LEU A 151 -20.39 -17.87 12.88
N THR A 152 -19.95 -16.94 13.71
CA THR A 152 -20.45 -16.76 15.08
C THR A 152 -20.53 -15.26 15.38
N GLY A 153 -21.77 -14.76 15.53
CA GLY A 153 -22.03 -13.33 15.40
C GLY A 153 -21.58 -12.84 14.02
N SER A 154 -20.76 -11.78 13.98
CA SER A 154 -20.11 -11.26 12.78
C SER A 154 -18.67 -11.76 12.56
N THR A 155 -18.21 -12.75 13.33
CA THR A 155 -16.84 -13.30 13.23
C THR A 155 -16.85 -14.68 12.58
N LEU A 156 -16.15 -14.80 11.46
CA LEU A 156 -15.84 -16.08 10.84
C LEU A 156 -14.62 -16.68 11.55
N GLN A 157 -14.77 -17.87 12.13
CA GLN A 157 -13.76 -18.46 13.01
C GLN A 157 -13.42 -19.92 12.65
N LYS A 158 -12.17 -20.28 12.90
CA LYS A 158 -11.65 -21.65 12.93
C LYS A 158 -11.76 -22.18 14.35
N VAL A 159 -12.47 -23.28 14.54
CA VAL A 159 -12.54 -24.03 15.81
C VAL A 159 -11.82 -25.37 15.62
N LYS A 160 -11.08 -25.78 16.64
CA LYS A 160 -10.33 -27.04 16.71
C LYS A 160 -10.81 -27.88 17.90
N THR A 161 -10.73 -29.19 17.78
CA THR A 161 -11.18 -30.14 18.80
C THR A 161 -10.07 -30.55 19.77
N SER A 162 -8.82 -30.70 19.30
CA SER A 162 -7.69 -31.20 20.08
C SER A 162 -6.35 -30.57 19.66
N PRO A 163 -5.68 -29.80 20.54
CA PRO A 163 -6.26 -29.14 21.71
C PRO A 163 -7.39 -28.19 21.31
N ALA A 164 -8.42 -28.10 22.15
CA ALA A 164 -9.56 -27.22 21.91
C ALA A 164 -9.11 -25.75 21.82
N ALA A 165 -9.34 -25.13 20.67
CA ALA A 165 -8.91 -23.75 20.40
C ALA A 165 -9.76 -23.10 19.32
N THR A 166 -10.05 -21.80 19.49
CA THR A 166 -10.75 -20.98 18.50
C THR A 166 -9.82 -19.89 18.00
N SER A 167 -9.88 -19.57 16.71
CA SER A 167 -9.07 -18.50 16.08
C SER A 167 -9.92 -17.74 15.07
N PRO A 168 -10.01 -16.40 15.15
CA PRO A 168 -10.71 -15.60 14.15
C PRO A 168 -9.99 -15.69 12.79
N LEU A 169 -10.78 -15.73 11.72
CA LEU A 169 -10.31 -15.70 10.34
C LEU A 169 -10.61 -14.34 9.69
N ALA A 170 -11.84 -13.85 9.85
CA ALA A 170 -12.29 -12.53 9.43
C ALA A 170 -13.37 -11.98 10.38
N SER A 171 -13.38 -10.66 10.52
CA SER A 171 -14.38 -9.85 11.20
C SER A 171 -15.44 -9.32 10.22
N ASN A 172 -16.49 -8.68 10.73
CA ASN A 172 -17.52 -8.00 9.94
C ASN A 172 -18.21 -8.88 8.87
N VAL A 173 -18.23 -10.20 9.07
CA VAL A 173 -18.83 -11.16 8.14
C VAL A 173 -20.35 -11.16 8.32
N SER A 174 -21.08 -10.73 7.30
CA SER A 174 -22.55 -10.61 7.28
C SER A 174 -23.25 -11.83 6.70
N SER A 175 -22.55 -12.61 5.86
CA SER A 175 -23.02 -13.92 5.40
C SER A 175 -21.84 -14.89 5.25
N PHE A 176 -22.06 -16.18 5.51
CA PHE A 176 -21.12 -17.26 5.18
C PHE A 176 -21.91 -18.50 4.77
N THR A 177 -21.58 -19.05 3.61
CA THR A 177 -22.22 -20.22 3.01
C THR A 177 -21.15 -21.17 2.48
N VAL A 178 -21.29 -22.44 2.82
CA VAL A 178 -20.56 -23.55 2.23
C VAL A 178 -21.54 -24.47 1.54
N THR A 179 -21.29 -24.80 0.29
CA THR A 179 -22.06 -25.79 -0.48
C THR A 179 -21.12 -26.87 -0.98
N ARG A 180 -21.49 -28.13 -0.76
CA ARG A 180 -20.79 -29.29 -1.29
C ARG A 180 -21.57 -29.87 -2.47
N GLY A 181 -20.89 -30.14 -3.59
CA GLY A 181 -21.53 -30.70 -4.78
C GLY A 181 -22.18 -32.07 -4.51
N ALA A 182 -23.10 -32.47 -5.40
CA ALA A 182 -23.91 -33.68 -5.24
C ALA A 182 -23.28 -34.90 -5.92
N VAL A 183 -23.45 -36.07 -5.31
CA VAL A 183 -23.06 -37.37 -5.91
C VAL A 183 -23.77 -37.60 -7.25
N ALA A 184 -25.04 -37.19 -7.34
CA ALA A 184 -25.85 -37.30 -8.56
C ALA A 184 -25.33 -36.45 -9.74
N THR A 185 -24.36 -35.56 -9.52
CA THR A 185 -23.66 -34.81 -10.58
C THR A 185 -22.16 -35.13 -10.65
N ASN A 186 -21.69 -36.12 -9.88
CA ASN A 186 -20.28 -36.49 -9.69
C ASN A 186 -19.39 -35.32 -9.18
N ASN A 187 -19.98 -34.40 -8.39
CA ASN A 187 -19.30 -33.24 -7.83
C ASN A 187 -19.18 -33.30 -6.29
N GLU A 188 -19.32 -34.48 -5.68
CA GLU A 188 -19.26 -34.70 -4.22
C GLU A 188 -17.95 -34.30 -3.53
N ASN A 189 -16.92 -34.02 -4.33
CA ASN A 189 -15.61 -33.52 -3.90
C ASN A 189 -15.45 -32.00 -4.11
N GLU A 190 -16.41 -31.32 -4.74
CA GLU A 190 -16.40 -29.87 -4.90
C GLU A 190 -16.95 -29.17 -3.65
N ILE A 191 -16.16 -28.25 -3.08
CA ILE A 191 -16.56 -27.37 -1.99
C ILE A 191 -16.58 -25.94 -2.48
N THR A 192 -17.76 -25.37 -2.66
CA THR A 192 -17.92 -23.92 -2.90
C THR A 192 -18.00 -23.21 -1.54
N LEU A 193 -17.10 -22.26 -1.32
CA LEU A 193 -17.14 -21.32 -0.19
C LEU A 193 -17.60 -19.96 -0.72
N SER A 194 -18.54 -19.30 -0.04
CA SER A 194 -18.94 -17.93 -0.32
C SER A 194 -19.19 -17.18 0.98
N PHE A 195 -18.70 -15.95 1.10
CA PHE A 195 -19.00 -15.07 2.24
C PHE A 195 -18.97 -13.60 1.87
N THR A 196 -19.70 -12.80 2.65
CA THR A 196 -19.77 -11.35 2.51
C THR A 196 -19.24 -10.70 3.78
N LEU A 197 -18.31 -9.75 3.64
CA LEU A 197 -17.96 -8.79 4.69
C LEU A 197 -18.78 -7.51 4.47
N SER A 198 -19.18 -6.83 5.55
CA SER A 198 -19.97 -5.60 5.47
C SER A 198 -19.73 -4.68 6.66
N LEU A 199 -19.47 -3.40 6.41
CA LEU A 199 -19.32 -2.37 7.44
C LEU A 199 -20.63 -1.63 7.68
N ALA A 200 -20.79 -1.07 8.89
CA ALA A 200 -21.96 -0.26 9.26
C ALA A 200 -22.11 1.02 8.41
N SER A 201 -21.04 1.48 7.77
CA SER A 201 -21.02 2.59 6.80
C SER A 201 -21.55 2.21 5.40
N GLY A 202 -21.87 0.94 5.16
CA GLY A 202 -22.57 0.45 3.96
C GLY A 202 -21.67 -0.22 2.91
N GLU A 203 -20.35 -0.16 3.05
CA GLU A 203 -19.44 -0.89 2.17
C GLU A 203 -19.52 -2.40 2.42
N ASN A 204 -19.57 -3.19 1.35
CA ASN A 204 -19.55 -4.64 1.39
C ASN A 204 -18.57 -5.22 0.35
N VAL A 205 -18.12 -6.45 0.61
CA VAL A 205 -17.29 -7.25 -0.30
C VAL A 205 -17.74 -8.70 -0.19
N THR A 206 -18.16 -9.30 -1.30
CA THR A 206 -18.48 -10.74 -1.38
C THR A 206 -17.35 -11.48 -2.09
N LEU A 207 -16.88 -12.57 -1.49
CA LEU A 207 -15.83 -13.43 -2.03
C LEU A 207 -16.36 -14.86 -2.15
N GLN A 208 -16.12 -15.49 -3.30
CA GLN A 208 -16.48 -16.88 -3.58
C GLN A 208 -15.29 -17.63 -4.18
N THR A 209 -15.15 -18.91 -3.81
CA THR A 209 -14.12 -19.81 -4.37
C THR A 209 -14.61 -21.25 -4.40
N LYS A 210 -13.93 -22.09 -5.19
CA LYS A 210 -14.15 -23.54 -5.26
C LYS A 210 -12.88 -24.28 -4.84
N VAL A 211 -13.04 -25.32 -4.02
CA VAL A 211 -11.93 -26.12 -3.47
C VAL A 211 -12.23 -27.59 -3.70
N TYR A 212 -11.22 -28.34 -4.15
CA TYR A 212 -11.24 -29.79 -4.27
C TYR A 212 -10.18 -30.36 -3.30
N PRO A 213 -10.56 -31.13 -2.27
CA PRO A 213 -9.61 -31.72 -1.33
C PRO A 213 -8.69 -32.76 -1.97
N LYS A 214 -7.37 -32.56 -1.87
CA LYS A 214 -6.37 -33.38 -2.57
C LYS A 214 -6.26 -34.82 -2.05
N ASN A 215 -6.70 -35.05 -0.81
CA ASN A 215 -6.57 -36.32 -0.09
C ASN A 215 -7.86 -37.16 -0.10
N PHE A 216 -8.87 -36.74 -0.88
CA PHE A 216 -10.07 -37.52 -1.12
C PHE A 216 -9.82 -38.62 -2.16
N VAL A 217 -10.66 -39.66 -2.15
CA VAL A 217 -10.57 -40.77 -3.12
C VAL A 217 -10.82 -40.22 -4.55
N LYS A 218 -10.08 -40.73 -5.55
CA LYS A 218 -10.29 -40.36 -6.95
C LYS A 218 -11.69 -40.80 -7.41
N SER A 219 -12.63 -39.85 -7.47
CA SER A 219 -13.89 -40.00 -8.20
C SER A 219 -13.62 -40.03 -9.71
N SER A 220 -14.47 -40.67 -10.50
CA SER A 220 -14.30 -40.75 -11.97
C SER A 220 -14.37 -39.38 -12.66
N THR A 221 -15.00 -38.39 -12.00
CA THR A 221 -15.12 -36.99 -12.46
C THR A 221 -14.12 -36.07 -11.73
N TYR A 222 -13.15 -36.62 -11.00
CA TYR A 222 -12.13 -35.83 -10.29
C TYR A 222 -11.29 -35.04 -11.30
N LYS A 223 -11.50 -33.72 -11.37
CA LYS A 223 -10.74 -32.77 -12.21
C LYS A 223 -9.35 -32.48 -11.63
N ASN A 224 -8.50 -33.52 -11.59
CA ASN A 224 -7.08 -33.38 -11.40
C ASN A 224 -6.51 -32.78 -12.68
N TYR A 225 -5.90 -31.59 -12.58
CA TYR A 225 -5.16 -30.97 -13.69
C TYR A 225 -4.07 -31.89 -14.26
N TYR A 226 -3.54 -32.80 -13.43
CA TYR A 226 -2.53 -33.80 -13.83
C TYR A 226 -3.09 -35.03 -14.56
N ASP A 227 -4.33 -35.45 -14.27
CA ASP A 227 -4.93 -36.65 -14.87
C ASP A 227 -5.72 -36.34 -16.16
N ASN A 228 -6.14 -35.08 -16.35
CA ASN A 228 -7.02 -34.65 -17.44
C ASN A 228 -6.34 -33.77 -18.50
N TRP A 229 -5.00 -33.63 -18.46
CA TRP A 229 -4.28 -32.95 -19.55
C TRP A 229 -4.20 -33.87 -20.76
N ARG A 230 -5.19 -33.72 -21.66
CA ARG A 230 -5.09 -34.16 -23.05
C ARG A 230 -4.91 -32.92 -23.91
N GLU A 231 -3.88 -32.93 -24.74
CA GLU A 231 -3.83 -32.06 -25.91
C GLU A 231 -4.98 -32.48 -26.83
N GLU A 232 -5.90 -31.57 -27.13
CA GLU A 232 -6.86 -31.81 -28.21
C GLU A 232 -6.09 -31.72 -29.54
N PRO A 233 -6.08 -32.79 -30.36
CA PRO A 233 -5.40 -32.73 -31.65
C PRO A 233 -6.11 -31.71 -32.53
N SER A 234 -5.36 -30.73 -33.03
CA SER A 234 -5.89 -29.70 -33.94
C SER A 234 -6.45 -30.35 -35.20
N SER A 235 -7.75 -30.12 -35.45
CA SER A 235 -8.46 -30.47 -36.68
C SER A 235 -8.09 -29.57 -37.85
#